data_AF-A0A4Y2J015-F1
#
_entry.id   AF-A0A4Y2J015-F1
#
_cell.length_a   1.000
_cell.length_b   1.000
_cell.length_c   1.000
_cell.angle_alpha   90.00
_cell.angle_beta   90.00
_cell.angle_gamma   90.00
#
_symmetry.space_group_name_H-M   'P 1'
#
loop_
_entity.id
_entity.type
_entity.pdbx_description
1 polymer ?
#
loop_
_entity_poly.entity_id
_entity_poly.type
_entity_poly.pdbx_seq_one_letter_code
_entity_poly.pdbx_strand_id
1 'polypeptide(L)'
;MLLHDIKGLEEFESDELYKQFTADDFDVKAITSSAVQCAAVAEHLAKLSAGISILDKALHHQVSSHYEDLLSQATEIETFEEVLVGVHQQIGNLLSSAEKLKGKVVQPYETIATLTRKLHRLHVVCDLLRKIIRVVRVCRRLKNHMSKEPPELSKAANCLSELEEMDSLAGLTVIEAELRYIKHVKSVIQNESKGS
;
A
#
# COMPACT_ATOMS: atom_id res chain seq x y z
N MET A 1 23.35 25.93 -35.17
CA MET A 1 23.69 24.88 -36.14
C MET A 1 24.79 25.45 -37.00
N LEU A 2 26.05 25.17 -36.65
CA LEU A 2 27.20 25.68 -37.41
C LEU A 2 27.38 24.76 -38.63
N LEU A 3 27.81 25.32 -39.76
CA LEU A 3 28.04 24.58 -41.02
C LEU A 3 28.94 23.33 -40.84
N HIS A 4 29.77 23.31 -39.78
CA HIS A 4 30.60 22.19 -39.34
C HIS A 4 29.84 20.88 -39.07
N ASP A 5 28.55 20.94 -38.74
CA ASP A 5 27.79 19.73 -38.39
C ASP A 5 27.22 19.00 -39.63
N ILE A 6 27.30 19.61 -40.82
CA ILE A 6 26.70 19.07 -42.05
C ILE A 6 27.82 18.56 -42.98
N LYS A 7 27.95 17.24 -43.07
CA LYS A 7 28.91 16.58 -43.98
C LYS A 7 28.70 17.05 -45.42
N GLY A 8 29.77 17.52 -46.06
CA GLY A 8 29.79 17.93 -47.47
C GLY A 8 29.84 19.44 -47.73
N LEU A 9 29.82 20.29 -46.69
CA LEU A 9 29.92 21.76 -46.84
C LEU A 9 31.33 22.32 -46.53
N GLU A 10 32.32 21.47 -46.30
CA GLU A 10 33.73 21.84 -46.03
C GLU A 10 34.37 22.65 -47.18
N GLU A 11 33.91 22.43 -48.42
CA GLU A 11 34.36 23.17 -49.60
C GLU A 11 34.00 24.66 -49.51
N PHE A 12 32.89 25.00 -48.84
CA PHE A 12 32.44 26.39 -48.65
C PHE A 12 33.27 27.16 -47.62
N GLU A 13 33.97 26.45 -46.73
CA GLU A 13 34.87 27.03 -45.74
C GLU A 13 36.32 27.10 -46.24
N SER A 14 36.67 26.36 -47.29
CA SER A 14 38.05 26.26 -47.79
C SER A 14 38.28 27.01 -49.10
N ASP A 15 37.31 27.04 -50.01
CA ASP A 15 37.44 27.75 -51.28
C ASP A 15 37.28 29.28 -51.10
N GLU A 16 38.27 30.04 -51.56
CA GLU A 16 38.31 31.51 -51.48
C GLU A 16 37.12 32.19 -52.17
N LEU A 17 36.52 31.56 -53.18
CA LEU A 17 35.35 32.06 -53.87
C LEU A 17 34.07 31.79 -53.06
N TYR A 18 33.91 30.61 -52.48
CA TYR A 18 32.74 30.30 -51.65
C TYR A 18 32.74 31.08 -50.34
N LYS A 19 33.92 31.34 -49.73
CA LYS A 19 34.04 32.21 -48.55
C LYS A 19 33.51 33.62 -48.79
N GLN A 20 33.71 34.17 -49.99
CA GLN A 20 33.18 35.48 -50.33
C GLN A 20 31.65 35.50 -50.31
N PHE A 21 31.00 34.38 -50.65
CA PHE A 21 29.53 34.24 -50.57
C PHE A 21 29.01 33.96 -49.15
N THR A 22 29.85 33.49 -48.23
CA THR A 22 29.47 33.21 -46.83
C THR A 22 29.88 34.31 -45.85
N ALA A 23 30.61 35.34 -46.31
CA ALA A 23 31.02 36.47 -45.50
C ALA A 23 29.86 37.41 -45.16
N ASP A 24 29.86 37.96 -43.94
CA ASP A 24 28.83 38.87 -43.45
C ASP A 24 28.75 40.20 -44.24
N ASP A 25 29.82 40.57 -44.95
CA ASP A 25 29.98 41.79 -45.74
C ASP A 25 29.88 41.57 -47.27
N PHE A 26 29.22 40.49 -47.69
CA PHE A 26 29.04 40.10 -49.08
C PHE A 26 28.65 41.27 -50.03
N ASP A 27 29.55 41.59 -50.97
CA ASP A 27 29.32 42.59 -52.01
C ASP A 27 29.30 41.96 -53.42
N VAL A 28 28.08 41.75 -53.93
CA VAL A 28 27.81 41.25 -55.28
C VAL A 28 28.52 42.07 -56.35
N LYS A 29 28.62 43.41 -56.18
CA LYS A 29 29.19 44.30 -57.19
C LYS A 29 30.71 44.14 -57.27
N ALA A 30 31.37 44.02 -56.13
CA ALA A 30 32.81 43.77 -56.07
C ALA A 30 33.18 42.42 -56.70
N ILE A 31 32.42 41.36 -56.40
CA ILE A 31 32.65 40.01 -56.94
C ILE A 31 32.38 39.98 -58.44
N THR A 32 31.28 40.57 -58.91
CA THR A 32 30.93 40.62 -60.33
C THR A 32 31.92 41.47 -61.13
N SER A 33 32.37 42.60 -60.58
CA SER A 33 33.38 43.45 -61.22
C SER A 33 34.73 42.74 -61.32
N SER A 34 35.16 42.04 -60.27
CA SER A 34 36.40 41.23 -60.25
C SER A 34 36.34 40.08 -61.27
N ALA A 35 35.22 39.34 -61.31
CA ALA A 35 35.01 38.25 -62.25
C ALA A 35 35.02 38.71 -63.72
N VAL A 36 34.46 39.90 -64.00
CA VAL A 36 34.47 40.51 -65.35
C VAL A 36 35.86 41.02 -65.72
N GLN A 37 36.57 41.67 -64.78
CA GLN A 37 37.93 42.18 -65.00
C GLN A 37 38.95 41.06 -65.24
N CYS A 38 38.79 39.92 -64.56
CA CYS A 38 39.63 38.73 -64.71
C CYS A 38 39.16 37.79 -65.83
N ALA A 39 38.12 38.14 -66.59
CA ALA A 39 37.49 37.29 -67.61
C ALA A 39 37.06 35.88 -67.11
N ALA A 40 36.78 35.75 -65.82
CA ALA A 40 36.51 34.49 -65.14
C ALA A 40 35.01 34.17 -64.98
N VAL A 41 34.10 34.98 -65.55
CA VAL A 41 32.64 34.90 -65.34
C VAL A 41 32.07 33.49 -65.55
N ALA A 42 32.50 32.78 -66.61
CA ALA A 42 32.04 31.43 -66.90
C ALA A 42 32.49 30.41 -65.83
N GLU A 43 33.69 30.58 -65.28
CA GLU A 43 34.25 29.74 -64.23
C GLU A 43 33.53 29.99 -62.89
N HIS A 44 33.30 31.25 -62.53
CA HIS A 44 32.52 31.62 -61.34
C HIS A 44 31.08 31.05 -61.40
N LEU A 45 30.43 31.12 -62.56
CA LEU A 45 29.07 30.57 -62.74
C LEU A 45 29.07 29.03 -62.68
N ALA A 46 30.08 28.37 -63.26
CA ALA A 46 30.24 26.93 -63.17
C ALA A 46 30.47 26.47 -61.73
N LYS A 47 31.31 27.19 -60.97
CA LYS A 47 31.52 26.96 -59.54
C LYS A 47 30.25 27.19 -58.73
N LEU A 48 29.52 28.28 -58.95
CA LEU A 48 28.26 28.52 -58.24
C LEU A 48 27.22 27.41 -58.50
N SER A 49 27.12 26.94 -59.75
CA SER A 49 26.25 25.81 -60.11
C SER A 49 26.66 24.52 -59.41
N ALA A 50 27.97 24.24 -59.32
CA ALA A 50 28.50 23.11 -58.56
C ALA A 50 28.20 23.25 -57.06
N GLY A 51 28.40 24.43 -56.47
CA GLY A 51 28.06 24.74 -55.09
C GLY A 51 26.57 24.54 -54.79
N ILE A 52 25.67 25.00 -55.66
CA ILE A 52 24.22 24.77 -55.51
C ILE A 52 23.92 23.27 -55.51
N SER A 53 24.56 22.48 -56.38
CA SER A 53 24.39 21.02 -56.38
C SER A 53 24.92 20.35 -55.11
N ILE A 54 26.02 20.85 -54.54
CA ILE A 54 26.56 20.36 -53.27
C ILE A 54 25.60 20.67 -52.12
N LEU A 55 25.07 21.89 -52.07
CA LEU A 55 24.09 22.32 -51.07
C LEU A 55 22.80 21.51 -51.17
N ASP A 56 22.30 21.26 -52.38
CA ASP A 56 21.10 20.44 -52.61
C ASP A 56 21.29 19.00 -52.11
N LYS A 57 22.46 18.40 -52.37
CA LYS A 57 22.81 17.06 -51.85
C LYS A 57 22.95 17.06 -50.32
N ALA A 58 23.61 18.05 -49.75
CA ALA A 58 23.79 18.18 -48.31
C ALA A 58 22.45 18.37 -47.59
N LEU A 59 21.57 19.23 -48.13
CA LEU A 59 20.23 19.47 -47.62
C LEU A 59 19.39 18.19 -47.70
N HIS A 60 19.37 17.51 -48.85
CA HIS A 60 18.63 16.27 -49.00
C HIS A 60 19.12 15.20 -48.01
N HIS A 61 20.43 15.05 -47.83
CA HIS A 61 21.00 14.13 -46.86
C HIS A 61 20.62 14.47 -45.42
N GLN A 62 20.67 15.75 -45.05
CA GLN A 62 20.29 16.23 -43.73
C GLN A 62 18.80 15.99 -43.45
N VAL A 63 17.93 16.27 -44.43
CA VAL A 63 16.49 16.05 -44.31
C VAL A 63 16.18 14.55 -44.22
N SER A 64 16.76 13.72 -45.07
CA SER A 64 16.52 12.27 -45.06
C SER A 64 17.05 11.59 -43.80
N SER A 65 18.22 11.99 -43.29
CA SER A 65 18.80 11.38 -42.09
C SER A 65 17.99 11.68 -40.83
N HIS A 66 17.55 12.92 -40.65
CA HIS A 66 16.81 13.30 -39.44
C HIS A 66 15.32 12.96 -39.49
N TYR A 67 14.74 12.78 -40.68
CA TYR A 67 13.33 12.40 -40.81
C TYR A 67 13.07 10.97 -40.31
N GLU A 68 13.95 10.02 -40.63
CA GLU A 68 13.86 8.63 -40.17
C GLU A 68 13.98 8.54 -38.65
N ASP A 69 14.94 9.26 -38.05
CA ASP A 69 15.12 9.29 -36.60
C ASP A 69 13.90 9.90 -35.88
N LEU A 70 13.34 11.01 -36.39
CA LEU A 70 12.17 11.65 -35.80
C LEU A 70 10.91 10.77 -35.94
N LEU A 71 10.76 10.07 -37.06
CA LEU A 71 9.66 9.14 -37.28
C LEU A 71 9.79 7.92 -36.35
N SER A 72 10.99 7.36 -36.21
CA SER A 72 11.26 6.27 -35.26
C SER A 72 10.91 6.70 -33.84
N GLN A 73 11.37 7.88 -33.41
CA GLN A 73 11.04 8.42 -32.09
C GLN A 73 9.53 8.61 -31.89
N ALA A 74 8.81 9.11 -32.89
CA ALA A 74 7.36 9.26 -32.81
C ALA A 74 6.65 7.90 -32.64
N THR A 75 7.07 6.88 -33.40
CA THR A 75 6.52 5.53 -33.26
C THR A 75 6.87 4.90 -31.91
N GLU A 76 8.09 5.10 -31.40
CA GLU A 76 8.48 4.63 -30.08
C GLU A 76 7.62 5.26 -28.99
N ILE A 77 7.36 6.58 -29.06
CA ILE A 77 6.48 7.27 -28.11
C ILE A 77 5.07 6.68 -28.12
N GLU A 78 4.52 6.39 -29.31
CA GLU A 78 3.20 5.74 -29.44
C GLU A 78 3.20 4.36 -28.76
N THR A 79 4.23 3.52 -29.00
CA THR A 79 4.34 2.23 -28.32
C THR A 79 4.47 2.36 -26.80
N PHE A 80 5.19 3.38 -26.32
CA PHE A 80 5.30 3.66 -24.89
C PHE A 80 3.96 4.06 -24.28
N GLU A 81 3.16 4.86 -24.99
CA GLU A 81 1.82 5.24 -24.56
C GLU A 81 0.91 4.01 -24.43
N GLU A 82 0.93 3.09 -25.41
CA GLU A 82 0.19 1.84 -25.34
C GLU A 82 0.59 0.98 -24.13
N VAL A 83 1.89 0.85 -23.87
CA VAL A 83 2.41 0.13 -22.69
C VAL A 83 1.95 0.82 -21.41
N LEU A 84 1.98 2.15 -21.35
CA LEU A 84 1.56 2.93 -20.19
C LEU A 84 0.07 2.73 -19.88
N VAL A 85 -0.78 2.74 -20.92
CA VAL A 85 -2.21 2.42 -20.81
C VAL A 85 -2.41 0.99 -20.29
N GLY A 86 -1.63 0.03 -20.81
CA GLY A 86 -1.65 -1.35 -20.34
C GLY A 86 -1.30 -1.48 -18.86
N VAL A 87 -0.23 -0.81 -18.41
CA VAL A 87 0.18 -0.78 -17.00
C VAL A 87 -0.89 -0.13 -16.13
N HIS A 88 -1.46 0.99 -16.57
CA HIS A 88 -2.54 1.66 -15.85
C HIS A 88 -3.76 0.75 -15.64
N GLN A 89 -4.16 0.02 -16.68
CA GLN A 89 -5.26 -0.95 -16.59
C GLN A 89 -4.93 -2.11 -15.63
N GLN A 90 -3.70 -2.62 -15.66
CA GLN A 90 -3.25 -3.68 -14.75
C GLN A 90 -3.27 -3.21 -13.29
N ILE A 91 -2.81 -1.98 -13.02
CA ILE A 91 -2.88 -1.37 -11.68
C ILE A 91 -4.35 -1.27 -11.23
N GLY A 92 -5.25 -0.80 -12.10
CA GLY A 92 -6.68 -0.75 -11.81
C GLY A 92 -7.28 -2.12 -11.46
N ASN A 93 -6.91 -3.16 -12.22
CA ASN A 93 -7.33 -4.53 -11.94
C ASN A 93 -6.79 -5.06 -10.61
N LEU A 94 -5.54 -4.73 -10.28
CA LEU A 94 -4.90 -5.12 -9.02
C LEU A 94 -5.58 -4.43 -7.82
N LEU A 95 -5.86 -3.14 -7.92
CA LEU A 95 -6.59 -2.38 -6.89
C LEU A 95 -7.97 -2.99 -6.65
N SER A 96 -8.74 -3.28 -7.70
CA SER A 96 -10.05 -3.93 -7.57
C SER A 96 -9.95 -5.32 -6.94
N SER A 97 -8.92 -6.09 -7.27
CA SER A 97 -8.69 -7.42 -6.70
C SER A 97 -8.32 -7.34 -5.22
N ALA A 98 -7.50 -6.35 -4.83
CA ALA A 98 -7.14 -6.09 -3.45
C ALA A 98 -8.36 -5.65 -2.62
N GLU A 99 -9.22 -4.79 -3.15
CA GLU A 99 -10.48 -4.40 -2.49
C GLU A 99 -11.42 -5.60 -2.29
N LYS A 100 -11.57 -6.45 -3.32
CA LYS A 100 -12.35 -7.70 -3.22
C LYS A 100 -11.77 -8.64 -2.16
N LEU A 101 -10.44 -8.78 -2.10
CA LEU A 101 -9.76 -9.60 -1.09
C LEU A 101 -9.98 -9.03 0.31
N LYS A 102 -9.86 -7.72 0.48
CA LYS A 102 -10.15 -7.04 1.75
C LYS A 102 -11.59 -7.31 2.20
N GLY A 103 -12.57 -7.20 1.30
CA GLY A 103 -13.97 -7.52 1.59
C GLY A 103 -14.19 -9.01 1.95
N LYS A 104 -13.47 -9.92 1.29
CA LYS A 104 -13.60 -11.38 1.54
C LYS A 104 -12.82 -11.91 2.74
N VAL A 105 -11.84 -11.15 3.26
CA VAL A 105 -10.95 -11.63 4.33
C VAL A 105 -11.06 -10.77 5.59
N VAL A 106 -10.90 -9.45 5.46
CA VAL A 106 -10.82 -8.56 6.62
C VAL A 106 -12.19 -8.43 7.30
N GLN A 107 -13.25 -8.19 6.54
CA GLN A 107 -14.60 -8.04 7.12
C GLN A 107 -15.10 -9.34 7.81
N PRO A 108 -14.96 -10.54 7.21
CA PRO A 108 -15.31 -11.78 7.90
C PRO A 108 -14.46 -12.01 9.16
N TYR A 109 -13.16 -11.69 9.10
CA TYR A 109 -12.28 -11.79 10.26
C TYR A 109 -12.76 -10.91 11.42
N GLU A 110 -13.04 -9.63 11.18
CA GLU A 110 -13.53 -8.71 12.21
C GLU A 110 -14.87 -9.17 12.82
N THR A 111 -15.74 -9.72 11.96
CA THR A 111 -17.02 -10.31 12.38
C THR A 111 -16.80 -11.50 13.29
N ILE A 112 -15.96 -12.45 12.88
CA ILE A 112 -15.62 -13.65 13.67
C ILE A 112 -14.98 -13.25 14.99
N ALA A 113 -13.97 -12.37 14.97
CA ALA A 113 -13.29 -11.90 16.18
C ALA A 113 -14.27 -11.28 17.19
N THR A 114 -15.24 -10.50 16.69
CA THR A 114 -16.29 -9.90 17.52
C THR A 114 -17.23 -10.96 18.11
N LEU A 115 -17.66 -11.93 17.29
CA LEU A 115 -18.51 -13.03 17.74
C LEU A 115 -17.79 -13.92 18.76
N THR A 116 -16.53 -14.26 18.54
CA THR A 116 -15.70 -15.02 19.49
C THR A 116 -15.58 -14.31 20.82
N ARG A 117 -15.37 -12.98 20.83
CA ARG A 117 -15.32 -12.21 22.07
C ARG A 117 -16.66 -12.21 22.80
N LYS A 118 -17.78 -12.07 22.07
CA LYS A 118 -19.13 -12.17 22.64
C LYS A 118 -19.39 -13.56 23.22
N LEU A 119 -19.03 -14.61 22.49
CA LEU A 119 -19.18 -16.00 22.92
C LEU A 119 -18.36 -16.29 24.19
N HIS A 120 -17.12 -15.81 24.25
CA HIS A 120 -16.28 -15.95 25.44
C HIS A 120 -16.91 -15.27 26.66
N ARG A 121 -17.38 -14.03 26.51
CA ARG A 121 -18.10 -13.32 27.59
C ARG A 121 -19.35 -14.08 28.02
N LEU A 122 -20.12 -14.63 27.08
CA LEU A 122 -21.30 -15.43 27.40
C LEU A 122 -20.92 -16.71 28.15
N HIS A 123 -19.84 -17.39 27.75
CA HIS A 123 -19.35 -18.58 28.44
C HIS A 123 -18.97 -18.28 29.89
N VAL A 124 -18.21 -17.19 30.11
CA VAL A 124 -17.84 -16.73 31.46
C VAL A 124 -19.08 -16.44 32.30
N VAL A 125 -20.09 -15.78 31.74
CA VAL A 125 -21.37 -15.52 32.44
C VAL A 125 -22.12 -16.82 32.74
N CYS A 126 -22.21 -17.75 31.78
CA CYS A 126 -22.83 -19.06 32.00
C CYS A 126 -22.13 -19.85 33.11
N ASP A 127 -20.80 -19.87 33.13
CA ASP A 127 -20.03 -20.51 34.19
C ASP A 127 -20.27 -19.85 35.54
N LEU A 128 -20.31 -18.52 35.58
CA LEU A 128 -20.61 -17.76 36.78
C LEU A 128 -22.02 -18.11 37.31
N LEU A 129 -23.01 -18.17 36.44
CA LEU A 129 -24.38 -18.56 36.80
C LEU A 129 -24.43 -20.00 37.33
N ARG A 130 -23.72 -20.96 36.71
CA ARG A 130 -23.62 -22.34 37.21
C ARG A 130 -23.00 -22.39 38.60
N LYS A 131 -21.92 -21.62 38.82
CA LYS A 131 -21.27 -21.49 40.13
C LYS A 131 -22.24 -20.93 41.17
N ILE A 132 -22.96 -19.85 40.85
CA ILE A 132 -23.99 -19.25 41.71
C ILE A 132 -25.08 -20.28 42.08
N ILE A 133 -25.64 -20.97 41.08
CA ILE A 133 -26.69 -21.99 41.31
C ILE A 133 -26.18 -23.08 42.25
N ARG A 134 -24.93 -23.53 42.07
CA ARG A 134 -24.32 -24.54 42.94
C ARG A 134 -24.17 -24.03 44.37
N VAL A 135 -23.63 -22.82 44.58
CA VAL A 135 -23.51 -22.22 45.93
C VAL A 135 -24.86 -22.13 46.61
N VAL A 136 -25.88 -21.60 45.93
CA VAL A 136 -27.23 -21.46 46.49
C VAL A 136 -27.80 -22.84 46.87
N ARG A 137 -27.60 -23.86 46.03
CA ARG A 137 -28.05 -25.23 46.29
C ARG A 137 -27.37 -25.85 47.52
N VAL A 138 -26.05 -25.74 47.61
CA VAL A 138 -25.29 -26.29 48.75
C VAL A 138 -25.59 -25.52 50.02
N CYS A 139 -25.71 -24.19 49.96
CA CYS A 139 -26.13 -23.35 51.08
C CYS A 139 -27.55 -23.71 51.59
N ARG A 140 -28.48 -24.02 50.68
CA ARG A 140 -29.82 -24.51 51.07
C ARG A 140 -29.75 -25.87 51.76
N ARG A 141 -28.90 -26.80 51.29
CA ARG A 141 -28.65 -28.08 51.97
C ARG A 141 -28.06 -27.86 53.36
N LEU A 142 -27.08 -26.95 53.48
CA LEU A 142 -26.48 -26.56 54.76
C LEU A 142 -27.54 -26.05 55.74
N LYS A 143 -28.40 -25.11 55.30
CA LYS A 143 -29.53 -24.60 56.10
C LYS A 143 -30.43 -25.74 56.60
N ASN A 144 -30.76 -26.69 55.72
CA ASN A 144 -31.61 -27.84 56.08
C ASN A 144 -30.95 -28.79 57.10
N HIS A 145 -29.62 -28.95 57.07
CA HIS A 145 -28.90 -29.77 58.07
C HIS A 145 -28.81 -29.06 59.43
N MET A 146 -28.66 -27.73 59.42
CA MET A 146 -28.61 -26.89 60.61
C MET A 146 -29.98 -26.66 61.26
N SER A 147 -31.08 -26.76 60.50
CA SER A 147 -32.44 -26.57 61.02
C SER A 147 -33.06 -27.82 61.65
N LYS A 148 -32.34 -28.94 61.70
CA LYS A 148 -32.79 -30.17 62.36
C LYS A 148 -32.49 -30.11 63.86
N GLU A 149 -33.26 -30.87 64.65
CA GLU A 149 -33.09 -30.96 66.09
C GLU A 149 -32.90 -32.43 66.51
N PRO A 150 -31.68 -32.86 66.92
CA PRO A 150 -30.44 -32.08 66.97
C PRO A 150 -29.85 -31.80 65.56
N PRO A 151 -29.02 -30.73 65.41
CA PRO A 151 -28.39 -30.39 64.13
C PRO A 151 -27.49 -31.51 63.60
N GLU A 152 -27.52 -31.75 62.28
CA GLU A 152 -26.67 -32.76 61.64
C GLU A 152 -25.26 -32.21 61.35
N LEU A 153 -24.47 -31.95 62.40
CA LEU A 153 -23.17 -31.25 62.32
C LEU A 153 -22.18 -31.87 61.33
N SER A 154 -22.07 -33.22 61.30
CA SER A 154 -21.19 -33.91 60.36
C SER A 154 -21.59 -33.66 58.89
N LYS A 155 -22.89 -33.65 58.58
CA LYS A 155 -23.38 -33.37 57.22
C LYS A 155 -23.25 -31.89 56.87
N ALA A 156 -23.42 -31.00 57.85
CA ALA A 156 -23.19 -29.57 57.70
C ALA A 156 -21.70 -29.26 57.42
N ALA A 157 -20.77 -29.91 58.13
CA ALA A 157 -19.34 -29.80 57.89
C ALA A 157 -18.94 -30.23 56.47
N ASN A 158 -19.51 -31.33 55.96
CA ASN A 158 -19.28 -31.76 54.58
C ASN A 158 -19.78 -30.72 53.55
N CYS A 159 -20.93 -30.09 53.79
CA CYS A 159 -21.42 -29.01 52.92
C CYS A 159 -20.52 -27.77 52.96
N LEU A 160 -19.95 -27.47 54.13
CA LEU A 160 -18.96 -26.39 54.29
C LEU A 160 -17.67 -26.69 53.53
N SER A 161 -17.15 -27.92 53.61
CA SER A 161 -15.99 -28.34 52.82
C SER A 161 -16.25 -28.20 51.31
N GLU A 162 -17.42 -28.65 50.84
CA GLU A 162 -17.81 -28.50 49.42
C GLU A 162 -17.83 -27.02 48.98
N LEU A 163 -18.28 -26.12 49.86
CA LEU A 163 -18.32 -24.68 49.59
C LEU A 163 -16.93 -24.01 49.64
N GLU A 164 -16.00 -24.54 50.44
CA GLU A 164 -14.62 -24.05 50.55
C GLU A 164 -13.75 -24.45 49.35
N GLU A 165 -14.06 -25.58 48.72
CA GLU A 165 -13.41 -26.02 47.47
C GLU A 165 -13.85 -25.18 46.25
N MET A 166 -14.91 -24.37 46.36
CA MET A 166 -15.39 -23.54 45.27
C MET A 166 -14.61 -22.21 45.20
N ASP A 167 -14.18 -21.83 43.98
CA ASP A 167 -13.55 -20.52 43.74
C ASP A 167 -14.37 -19.36 44.32
N SER A 168 -13.67 -18.34 44.84
CA SER A 168 -14.31 -17.19 45.46
C SER A 168 -15.20 -16.42 44.49
N LEU A 169 -16.49 -16.33 44.81
CA LEU A 169 -17.49 -15.50 44.14
C LEU A 169 -17.69 -14.17 44.87
N ALA A 170 -16.67 -13.67 45.55
CA ALA A 170 -16.72 -12.43 46.30
C ALA A 170 -17.08 -11.23 45.40
N GLY A 171 -17.91 -10.32 45.91
CA GLY A 171 -18.36 -9.13 45.19
C GLY A 171 -19.66 -9.30 44.39
N LEU A 172 -20.25 -10.50 44.37
CA LEU A 172 -21.57 -10.73 43.79
C LEU A 172 -22.68 -10.47 44.80
N THR A 173 -23.40 -9.36 44.62
CA THR A 173 -24.54 -8.96 45.47
C THR A 173 -25.63 -10.03 45.56
N VAL A 174 -25.82 -10.80 44.49
CA VAL A 174 -26.84 -11.85 44.36
C VAL A 174 -26.70 -12.97 45.39
N ILE A 175 -25.47 -13.27 45.84
CA ILE A 175 -25.19 -14.37 46.80
C ILE A 175 -24.61 -13.88 48.12
N GLU A 176 -24.65 -12.57 48.39
CA GLU A 176 -24.09 -12.01 49.62
C GLU A 176 -24.75 -12.59 50.88
N ALA A 177 -26.06 -12.83 50.84
CA ALA A 177 -26.79 -13.40 51.96
C ALA A 177 -26.31 -14.83 52.27
N GLU A 178 -26.10 -15.64 51.24
CA GLU A 178 -25.55 -16.99 51.33
C GLU A 178 -24.13 -16.96 51.88
N LEU A 179 -23.26 -16.10 51.34
CA LEU A 179 -21.88 -15.97 51.81
C LEU A 179 -21.80 -15.54 53.28
N ARG A 180 -22.64 -14.58 53.70
CA ARG A 180 -22.77 -14.18 55.12
C ARG A 180 -23.22 -15.35 55.99
N TYR A 181 -24.21 -16.11 55.54
CA TYR A 181 -24.72 -17.27 56.27
C TYR A 181 -23.67 -18.38 56.41
N ILE A 182 -22.96 -18.71 55.33
CA ILE A 182 -21.89 -19.72 55.33
C ILE A 182 -20.80 -19.33 56.34
N LYS A 183 -20.38 -18.06 56.35
CA LYS A 183 -19.39 -17.55 57.31
C LYS A 183 -19.87 -17.68 58.76
N HIS A 184 -21.15 -17.40 59.01
CA HIS A 184 -21.75 -17.56 60.33
C HIS A 184 -21.77 -19.03 60.77
N VAL A 185 -22.29 -19.94 59.95
CA VAL A 185 -22.35 -21.38 60.29
C VAL A 185 -20.95 -21.96 60.49
N LYS A 186 -19.96 -21.55 59.70
CA LYS A 186 -18.56 -21.96 59.89
C LYS A 186 -18.07 -21.63 61.30
N SER A 187 -18.38 -20.43 61.81
CA SER A 187 -18.00 -20.03 63.17
C SER A 187 -18.70 -20.84 64.26
N VAL A 188 -19.97 -21.20 64.06
CA VAL A 188 -20.75 -22.02 65.01
C VAL A 188 -20.15 -23.41 65.13
N ILE A 189 -19.92 -24.08 63.99
CA ILE A 189 -19.36 -25.44 63.99
C ILE A 189 -17.94 -25.46 64.55
N GLN A 190 -17.11 -24.45 64.27
CA GLN A 190 -15.76 -24.33 64.84
C GLN A 190 -15.76 -24.12 66.35
N ASN A 191 -16.78 -23.45 66.91
CA ASN A 191 -16.91 -23.25 68.35
C ASN A 191 -17.39 -24.52 69.05
N GLU A 192 -18.35 -25.25 68.47
CA GLU A 192 -18.81 -26.53 69.03
C GLU A 192 -17.73 -27.63 68.98
N SER A 193 -16.89 -27.63 67.94
CA SER A 193 -15.73 -28.54 67.86
C SER A 193 -14.64 -28.28 68.90
N LYS A 194 -14.61 -27.10 69.55
CA LYS A 194 -13.64 -26.75 70.60
C LYS A 194 -14.18 -26.96 72.02
N GLY A 195 -15.50 -27.11 72.16
CA GLY A 195 -16.19 -27.32 73.44
C GLY A 195 -16.51 -28.78 73.73
N SER A 196 -16.18 -29.70 72.82
CA SER A 196 -16.31 -31.15 72.99
C SER A 196 -14.93 -31.81 73.10
#